data_AF-A0A420KAX1-F1
#
_entry.id   AF-A0A420KAX1-F1
#
_cell.length_a   1.000
_cell.length_b   1.000
_cell.length_c   1.000
_cell.angle_alpha   90.00
_cell.angle_beta   90.00
_cell.angle_gamma   90.00
#
_symmetry.space_group_name_H-M   'P 1'
#
loop_
_entity.id
_entity.type
_entity.pdbx_description
1 polymer ?
#
loop_
_entity_poly.entity_id
_entity_poly.type
_entity_poly.pdbx_seq_one_letter_code
_entity_poly.pdbx_strand_id
1 'polypeptide(L)'
;MYPWIFSLHLLAATVWTGGHLVLALTVLPRALRLRNPQVLLDFEQGYEKLGMPALAIQVASGLWMALQLVPDWGRWFSPGTALERAVAVKLALLAGTALVAAHARLRVIPRLNARTLPLMAWHVAAVTLLSVGFVLTGISFRYGGL
;
A
#
# COMPACT_ATOMS: atom_id res chain seq x y z
N MET A 1 19.69 -12.89 -10.43
CA MET A 1 19.02 -12.50 -9.16
C MET A 1 17.81 -11.60 -9.37
N TYR A 2 17.91 -10.59 -10.24
CA TYR A 2 16.83 -9.61 -10.46
C TYR A 2 15.43 -10.22 -10.75
N PRO A 3 15.25 -11.22 -11.65
CA PRO A 3 13.92 -11.78 -11.92
C PRO A 3 13.26 -12.40 -10.69
N TRP A 4 14.04 -13.06 -9.83
CA TRP A 4 13.54 -13.67 -8.60
C TRP A 4 13.08 -12.64 -7.58
N ILE A 5 13.86 -11.56 -7.40
CA ILE A 5 13.50 -10.45 -6.51
C ILE A 5 12.27 -9.71 -7.05
N PHE A 6 12.19 -9.51 -8.36
CA PHE A 6 11.02 -8.92 -9.01
C PHE A 6 9.77 -9.79 -8.83
N SER A 7 9.88 -11.11 -8.99
CA SER A 7 8.76 -12.05 -8.74
C SER A 7 8.30 -11.99 -7.28
N LEU A 8 9.24 -11.98 -6.33
CA LEU A 8 8.93 -11.86 -4.91
C LEU A 8 8.25 -10.52 -4.59
N HIS A 9 8.76 -9.42 -5.16
CA HIS A 9 8.14 -8.10 -5.06
C HIS A 9 6.70 -8.10 -5.56
N LEU A 10 6.46 -8.72 -6.71
CA LEU A 10 5.14 -8.77 -7.32
C LEU A 10 4.16 -9.61 -6.48
N LEU A 11 4.58 -10.78 -5.98
CA LEU A 11 3.78 -11.59 -5.08
C LEU A 11 3.42 -10.83 -3.79
N ALA A 12 4.38 -10.11 -3.22
CA ALA A 12 4.14 -9.27 -2.07
C ALA A 12 3.14 -8.13 -2.37
N ALA A 13 3.26 -7.51 -3.56
CA ALA A 13 2.35 -6.47 -4.02
C ALA A 13 0.92 -6.96 -4.27
N THR A 14 0.75 -8.20 -4.76
CA THR A 14 -0.59 -8.78 -4.94
C THR A 14 -1.26 -9.09 -3.61
N VAL A 15 -0.49 -9.56 -2.61
CA VAL A 15 -0.99 -9.73 -1.24
C VAL A 15 -1.43 -8.38 -0.67
N TRP A 16 -0.55 -7.38 -0.67
CA TRP A 16 -0.87 -6.07 -0.08
C TRP A 16 -2.09 -5.41 -0.77
N THR A 17 -2.07 -5.28 -2.09
CA THR A 17 -3.13 -4.62 -2.85
C THR A 17 -4.43 -5.43 -2.80
N GLY A 18 -4.34 -6.76 -2.93
CA GLY A 18 -5.49 -7.65 -2.86
C GLY A 18 -6.17 -7.60 -1.49
N GLY A 19 -5.40 -7.61 -0.40
CA GLY A 19 -5.92 -7.46 0.96
C GLY A 19 -6.69 -6.15 1.15
N HIS A 20 -6.15 -5.03 0.67
CA HIS A 20 -6.84 -3.74 0.73
C HIS A 20 -8.09 -3.67 -0.14
N LEU A 21 -8.09 -4.27 -1.33
CA LEU A 21 -9.29 -4.37 -2.17
C LEU A 21 -10.38 -5.21 -1.50
N VAL A 22 -10.03 -6.37 -0.92
CA VAL A 22 -10.97 -7.20 -0.15
C VAL A 22 -11.53 -6.41 1.04
N LEU A 23 -10.66 -5.73 1.80
CA LEU A 23 -11.04 -4.91 2.94
C LEU A 23 -12.02 -3.80 2.53
N ALA A 24 -11.71 -3.04 1.48
CA ALA A 24 -12.50 -1.91 1.04
C ALA A 24 -13.82 -2.29 0.37
N LEU A 25 -13.83 -3.37 -0.43
CA LEU A 25 -14.97 -3.74 -1.28
C LEU A 25 -15.91 -4.75 -0.63
N THR A 26 -15.43 -5.56 0.32
CA THR A 26 -16.24 -6.64 0.92
C THR A 26 -16.42 -6.47 2.43
N VAL A 27 -15.35 -6.21 3.18
CA VAL A 27 -15.37 -6.17 4.65
C VAL A 27 -15.92 -4.84 5.16
N LEU A 28 -15.43 -3.71 4.64
CA LEU A 28 -15.82 -2.37 5.07
C LEU A 28 -17.30 -2.07 4.84
N PRO A 29 -17.92 -2.38 3.67
CA PRO A 29 -19.35 -2.15 3.49
C PRO A 29 -20.21 -2.94 4.46
N ARG A 30 -19.77 -4.15 4.85
CA ARG A 30 -20.43 -4.96 5.88
C ARG A 30 -20.28 -4.33 7.26
N ALA A 31 -19.07 -3.90 7.64
CA ALA A 31 -18.81 -3.24 8.91
C ALA A 31 -19.67 -1.98 9.08
N LEU A 32 -19.75 -1.15 8.03
CA LEU A 32 -20.55 0.09 8.02
C LEU A 32 -22.04 -0.19 8.17
N ARG A 33 -22.58 -1.16 7.42
CA ARG A 33 -24.00 -1.54 7.48
C ARG A 33 -24.40 -2.06 8.86
N LEU A 34 -23.54 -2.88 9.46
CA LEU A 34 -23.74 -3.43 10.80
C LEU A 34 -23.37 -2.45 11.92
N ARG A 35 -22.76 -1.30 11.58
CA ARG A 35 -22.14 -0.35 12.51
C ARG A 35 -21.23 -1.05 13.54
N ASN A 36 -20.59 -2.13 13.10
CA ASN A 36 -19.80 -3.01 13.96
C ASN A 36 -18.32 -2.96 13.55
N PRO A 37 -17.47 -2.24 14.29
CA PRO A 37 -16.04 -2.16 14.00
C PRO A 37 -15.32 -3.50 14.16
N GLN A 38 -15.87 -4.45 14.92
CA GLN A 38 -15.28 -5.77 15.13
C GLN A 38 -15.08 -6.50 13.80
N VAL A 39 -15.97 -6.28 12.82
CA VAL A 39 -15.84 -6.86 11.47
C VAL A 39 -14.52 -6.45 10.79
N LEU A 40 -14.04 -5.21 11.01
CA LEU A 40 -12.74 -4.77 10.49
C LEU A 40 -11.60 -5.37 11.30
N LEU A 41 -11.71 -5.37 12.63
CA LEU A 41 -10.66 -5.86 13.53
C LEU A 41 -10.42 -7.37 13.36
N ASP A 42 -11.47 -8.16 13.15
CA ASP A 42 -11.36 -9.60 12.91
C ASP A 42 -10.60 -9.88 11.60
N PHE A 43 -10.89 -9.12 10.54
CA PHE A 43 -10.14 -9.20 9.30
C PHE A 43 -8.68 -8.77 9.50
N GLU A 44 -8.44 -7.64 10.18
CA GLU A 44 -7.09 -7.11 10.42
C GLU A 44 -6.23 -8.10 11.20
N GLN A 45 -6.73 -8.68 12.30
CA GLN A 45 -6.01 -9.66 13.12
C GLN A 45 -5.65 -10.94 12.35
N GLY A 46 -6.53 -11.39 11.46
CA GLY A 46 -6.26 -12.54 10.60
C GLY A 46 -5.26 -12.21 9.50
N TYR A 47 -5.45 -11.08 8.83
CA TYR A 47 -4.72 -10.72 7.63
C TYR A 47 -3.36 -10.08 7.91
N GLU A 48 -3.16 -9.39 9.04
CA GLU A 48 -1.90 -8.69 9.36
C GLU A 48 -0.69 -9.62 9.34
N LYS A 49 -0.87 -10.89 9.73
CA LYS A 49 0.17 -11.93 9.76
C LYS A 49 0.72 -12.24 8.37
N LEU A 50 -0.04 -11.95 7.32
CA LEU A 50 0.35 -12.09 5.93
C LEU A 50 0.67 -10.73 5.29
N GLY A 51 -0.18 -9.73 5.55
CA GLY A 51 -0.09 -8.39 4.97
C GLY A 51 1.16 -7.62 5.42
N MET A 52 1.53 -7.65 6.71
CA MET A 52 2.70 -6.93 7.20
C MET A 52 4.03 -7.51 6.68
N PRO A 53 4.24 -8.84 6.68
CA PRO A 53 5.40 -9.43 6.01
C PRO A 53 5.44 -9.12 4.51
N ALA A 54 4.30 -9.17 3.81
CA ALA A 54 4.24 -8.82 2.40
C ALA A 54 4.65 -7.36 2.17
N LEU A 55 4.14 -6.40 2.96
CA LEU A 55 4.58 -5.00 2.87
C LEU A 55 6.09 -4.86 3.06
N ALA A 56 6.65 -5.51 4.09
CA ALA A 56 8.09 -5.45 4.37
C ALA A 56 8.92 -5.98 3.19
N ILE A 57 8.51 -7.13 2.63
CA ILE A 57 9.15 -7.73 1.45
C ILE A 57 9.04 -6.78 0.25
N GLN A 58 7.85 -6.22 -0.01
CA GLN A 58 7.60 -5.30 -1.12
C GLN A 58 8.45 -4.04 -1.01
N VAL A 59 8.57 -3.45 0.18
CA VAL A 59 9.40 -2.26 0.43
C VAL A 59 10.87 -2.58 0.23
N ALA A 60 11.38 -3.64 0.85
CA ALA A 60 12.79 -4.01 0.77
C ALA A 60 13.20 -4.34 -0.68
N SER A 61 12.42 -5.17 -1.37
CA SER A 61 12.67 -5.52 -2.77
C SER A 61 12.49 -4.32 -3.70
N GLY A 62 11.53 -3.44 -3.44
CA GLY A 62 11.29 -2.23 -4.23
C GLY A 62 12.44 -1.23 -4.13
N LEU A 63 12.93 -0.96 -2.92
CA LEU A 63 14.09 -0.11 -2.68
C LEU A 63 15.36 -0.70 -3.31
N TRP A 64 15.56 -2.01 -3.17
CA TRP A 64 16.68 -2.69 -3.82
C TRP A 64 16.63 -2.52 -5.34
N MET A 65 15.47 -2.76 -5.98
CA MET A 65 15.33 -2.57 -7.43
C MET A 65 15.51 -1.09 -7.83
N ALA A 66 15.03 -0.14 -7.04
CA ALA A 66 15.24 1.28 -7.27
C ALA A 66 16.72 1.64 -7.27
N LEU A 67 17.52 1.09 -6.35
CA LEU A 67 18.97 1.29 -6.30
C LEU A 67 19.71 0.68 -7.50
N GLN A 68 19.22 -0.45 -8.00
CA GLN A 68 19.82 -1.09 -9.18
C GLN A 68 19.51 -0.33 -10.47
N LEU A 69 18.33 0.32 -10.56
CA LEU A 69 17.88 1.02 -11.76
C LEU A 69 18.24 2.51 -11.76
N VAL A 70 18.21 3.15 -10.60
CA VAL A 70 18.51 4.57 -10.38
C VAL A 70 19.47 4.68 -9.18
N PRO A 71 20.77 4.44 -9.36
CA PRO A 71 21.73 4.39 -8.26
C PRO A 71 21.97 5.74 -7.56
N ASP A 72 21.73 6.85 -8.26
CA ASP A 72 21.81 8.20 -7.70
C ASP A 72 20.50 8.57 -6.99
N TRP A 73 20.52 8.62 -5.66
CA TRP A 73 19.34 8.88 -4.83
C TRP A 73 18.85 10.32 -5.00
N GLY A 74 19.71 11.25 -5.44
CA GLY A 74 19.30 12.62 -5.77
C GLY A 74 18.24 12.64 -6.88
N ARG A 75 18.32 11.69 -7.81
CA ARG A 75 17.34 11.53 -8.91
C ARG A 75 15.98 11.02 -8.45
N TRP A 76 15.89 10.46 -7.24
CA TRP A 76 14.61 10.03 -6.69
C TRP A 76 13.74 11.23 -6.28
N PHE A 77 14.37 12.38 -6.00
CA PHE A 77 13.71 13.64 -5.61
C PHE A 77 13.76 14.72 -6.70
N SER A 78 14.64 14.56 -7.70
CA SER A 78 14.72 15.43 -8.88
C SER A 78 14.77 14.57 -10.17
N PRO A 79 13.67 13.90 -10.53
CA PRO A 79 13.65 12.95 -11.65
C PRO A 79 13.67 13.64 -13.01
N GLY A 80 14.60 13.25 -13.88
CA GLY A 80 14.72 13.71 -15.26
C GLY A 80 14.16 12.72 -16.30
N THR A 81 14.16 11.42 -16.00
CA THR A 81 13.69 10.37 -16.91
C THR A 81 12.36 9.76 -16.45
N ALA A 82 11.66 9.06 -17.36
CA ALA A 82 10.44 8.32 -17.03
C ALA A 82 10.67 7.27 -15.93
N LEU A 83 11.80 6.58 -16.00
CA LEU A 83 12.26 5.61 -14.99
C LEU A 83 12.40 6.28 -13.61
N GLU A 84 13.11 7.41 -13.54
CA GLU A 84 13.30 8.17 -12.29
C GLU A 84 11.97 8.69 -11.74
N ARG A 85 11.07 9.19 -12.62
CA ARG A 85 9.73 9.64 -12.22
C ARG A 85 8.91 8.50 -11.63
N ALA A 86 8.95 7.30 -12.22
CA ALA A 86 8.24 6.14 -11.68
C ALA A 86 8.76 5.73 -10.29
N VAL A 87 10.08 5.79 -10.07
CA VAL A 87 10.68 5.57 -8.73
C VAL A 87 10.18 6.64 -7.75
N ALA A 88 10.25 7.92 -8.12
CA ALA A 88 9.81 9.03 -7.29
C ALA A 88 8.31 8.90 -6.89
N VAL A 89 7.44 8.58 -7.85
CA VAL A 89 6.01 8.36 -7.60
C VAL A 89 5.78 7.19 -6.65
N LYS A 90 6.46 6.06 -6.83
CA LYS A 90 6.34 4.91 -5.92
C LYS A 90 6.81 5.24 -4.50
N LEU A 91 7.88 6.03 -4.34
CA LEU A 91 8.34 6.49 -3.04
C LEU A 91 7.34 7.45 -2.38
N ALA A 92 6.73 8.35 -3.16
CA ALA A 92 5.66 9.22 -2.67
C ALA A 92 4.41 8.42 -2.23
N LEU A 93 4.01 7.40 -3.02
CA LEU A 93 2.92 6.49 -2.65
C LEU A 93 3.25 5.70 -1.37
N LEU A 94 4.50 5.27 -1.19
CA LEU A 94 4.96 4.58 0.00
C LEU A 94 4.90 5.48 1.23
N ALA A 95 5.40 6.72 1.11
CA ALA A 95 5.33 7.71 2.16
C ALA A 95 3.88 8.03 2.54
N GLY A 96 3.01 8.26 1.55
CA GLY A 96 1.57 8.47 1.78
C GLY A 96 0.92 7.28 2.49
N THR A 97 1.24 6.06 2.09
CA THR A 97 0.73 4.84 2.73
C THR A 97 1.17 4.75 4.18
N ALA A 98 2.45 4.99 4.47
CA ALA A 98 3.00 4.98 5.82
C ALA A 98 2.36 6.06 6.71
N LEU A 99 2.16 7.27 6.19
CA LEU A 99 1.52 8.37 6.93
C LEU A 99 0.07 8.05 7.29
N VAL A 100 -0.73 7.57 6.33
CA VAL A 100 -2.12 7.19 6.57
C VAL A 100 -2.21 6.02 7.54
N ALA A 101 -1.35 5.00 7.38
CA ALA A 101 -1.31 3.84 8.26
C ALA A 101 -0.89 4.22 9.69
N ALA A 102 0.12 5.07 9.85
CA ALA A 102 0.57 5.57 11.15
C ALA A 102 -0.55 6.36 11.85
N HIS A 103 -1.24 7.25 11.12
CA HIS A 103 -2.37 7.98 11.68
C HIS A 103 -3.51 7.03 12.09
N ALA A 104 -3.85 6.06 11.24
CA ALA A 104 -4.86 5.04 11.56
C ALA A 104 -4.50 4.27 12.85
N ARG A 105 -3.27 3.76 12.93
CA ARG A 105 -2.80 2.94 14.06
C ARG A 105 -2.69 3.72 15.37
N LEU A 106 -2.17 4.95 15.33
CA LEU A 106 -1.86 5.72 16.53
C LEU A 106 -3.04 6.56 17.03
N ARG A 107 -3.98 6.95 16.16
CA ARG A 107 -5.05 7.89 16.50
C ARG A 107 -6.46 7.30 16.33
N VAL A 108 -6.69 6.53 15.27
CA VAL A 108 -8.04 6.06 14.90
C VAL A 108 -8.39 4.73 15.57
N ILE A 109 -7.55 3.70 15.41
CA ILE A 109 -7.76 2.35 15.96
C ILE A 109 -7.98 2.37 17.49
N PRO A 110 -7.19 3.11 18.31
CA PRO A 110 -7.39 3.14 19.76
C PRO A 110 -8.74 3.72 20.19
N ARG A 111 -9.42 4.46 19.30
CA ARG A 111 -10.71 5.11 19.55
C ARG A 111 -11.82 4.53 18.68
N LEU A 112 -11.59 3.37 18.06
CA LEU A 112 -12.49 2.80 17.07
C LEU A 112 -13.75 2.25 17.77
N ASN A 113 -14.89 2.79 17.37
CA ASN A 113 -16.22 2.37 17.79
C ASN A 113 -17.21 2.67 16.65
N ALA A 114 -18.49 2.32 16.84
CA ALA A 114 -19.52 2.55 15.83
C ALA A 114 -19.61 4.00 15.32
N ARG A 115 -19.28 5.01 16.16
CA ARG A 115 -19.34 6.44 15.79
C ARG A 115 -18.11 6.88 14.99
N THR A 116 -16.93 6.33 15.29
CA THR A 116 -15.67 6.67 14.61
C THR A 116 -15.39 5.76 13.39
N LEU A 117 -16.23 4.75 13.15
CA LEU A 117 -16.13 3.84 12.02
C LEU A 117 -16.08 4.54 10.63
N PRO A 118 -16.85 5.60 10.35
CA PRO A 118 -16.73 6.34 9.09
C PRO A 118 -15.35 7.00 8.90
N LEU A 119 -14.68 7.40 9.99
CA LEU A 119 -13.31 7.92 9.90
C LEU A 119 -12.35 6.81 9.48
N MET A 120 -12.50 5.60 10.03
CA MET A 120 -11.72 4.43 9.62
C MET A 120 -11.98 4.07 8.14
N ALA A 121 -13.23 4.21 7.67
CA ALA A 121 -13.59 3.98 6.27
C ALA A 121 -12.77 4.86 5.31
N TRP A 122 -12.57 6.14 5.63
CA TRP A 122 -11.71 7.04 4.85
C TRP A 122 -10.26 6.58 4.81
N HIS A 123 -9.72 6.05 5.92
CA HIS A 123 -8.36 5.53 5.94
C HIS A 123 -8.22 4.28 5.09
N VAL A 124 -9.18 3.35 5.19
CA VAL A 124 -9.21 2.15 4.34
C VAL A 124 -9.27 2.54 2.87
N ALA A 125 -10.15 3.48 2.49
CA ALA A 125 -10.26 3.96 1.12
C ALA A 125 -8.96 4.62 0.64
N ALA A 126 -8.36 5.49 1.46
CA ALA A 126 -7.10 6.16 1.12
C ALA A 126 -5.96 5.16 0.90
N VAL A 127 -5.73 4.20 1.81
CA VAL A 127 -4.68 3.18 1.63
C VAL A 127 -4.98 2.26 0.43
N THR A 128 -6.25 1.98 0.15
CA THR A 128 -6.63 1.18 -1.03
C THR A 128 -6.31 1.93 -2.32
N LEU A 129 -6.64 3.22 -2.42
CA LEU A 129 -6.32 4.05 -3.58
C LEU A 129 -4.80 4.16 -3.78
N LEU A 130 -4.03 4.33 -2.70
CA LEU A 130 -2.56 4.34 -2.76
C LEU A 130 -2.00 2.99 -3.24
N SER A 131 -2.54 1.88 -2.74
CA SER A 131 -2.19 0.51 -3.16
C SER A 131 -2.47 0.28 -4.65
N VAL A 132 -3.63 0.72 -5.14
CA VAL A 132 -3.95 0.67 -6.58
C VAL A 132 -3.01 1.58 -7.37
N GLY A 133 -2.67 2.76 -6.85
CA GLY A 133 -1.68 3.66 -7.43
C GLY A 133 -0.31 2.99 -7.66
N PHE A 134 0.14 2.13 -6.74
CA PHE A 134 1.37 1.34 -6.95
C PHE A 134 1.27 0.42 -8.16
N VAL A 135 0.15 -0.28 -8.30
CA VAL A 135 -0.10 -1.18 -9.43
C VAL A 135 -0.12 -0.40 -10.74
N LEU A 136 -0.88 0.70 -10.80
CA LEU A 136 -0.96 1.54 -11.99
C LEU A 136 0.40 2.12 -12.37
N THR A 137 1.18 2.60 -11.40
CA THR A 137 2.55 3.07 -11.65
C THR A 137 3.44 1.94 -12.18
N GLY A 138 3.26 0.71 -11.70
CA GLY A 138 3.94 -0.48 -12.21
C GLY A 138 3.55 -0.84 -13.65
N ILE A 139 2.28 -0.64 -14.03
CA ILE A 139 1.82 -0.86 -15.41
C ILE A 139 2.41 0.20 -16.34
N SER A 140 2.34 1.48 -15.97
CA SER A 140 2.95 2.59 -16.73
C SER A 140 4.46 2.39 -16.91
N PHE A 141 5.12 1.79 -15.93
CA PHE A 141 6.52 1.42 -16.03
C PHE A 141 6.81 0.38 -17.13
N ARG A 142 5.93 -0.60 -17.31
CA ARG A 142 6.10 -1.71 -18.27
C ARG A 142 5.71 -1.33 -19.69
N TYR A 143 4.65 -0.54 -19.85
CA TYR A 143 4.05 -0.23 -21.15
C TYR A 143 4.21 1.23 -21.58
N GLY A 144 4.86 2.07 -20.76
CA GLY A 144 4.93 3.52 -20.97
C GLY A 144 3.68 4.24 -20.43
N GLY A 145 3.80 5.55 -20.18
CA GLY A 145 2.67 6.38 -19.74
C GLY A 145 2.98 7.48 -18.72
N LEU A 146 4.23 7.60 -18.26
CA LEU A 146 4.76 8.64 -17.37
C LEU A 146 6.16 9.08 -17.82
#